data_AF-A0A7W1NT24-F1
#
_entry.id   AF-A0A7W1NT24-F1
#
_cell.length_a   1.000
_cell.length_b   1.000
_cell.length_c   1.000
_cell.angle_alpha   90.00
_cell.angle_beta   90.00
_cell.angle_gamma   90.00
#
_symmetry.space_group_name_H-M   'P 1'
#
loop_
_entity.id
_entity.type
_entity.pdbx_description
1 polymer ?
#
loop_
_entity_poly.entity_id
_entity_poly.type
_entity_poly.pdbx_seq_one_letter_code
_entity_poly.pdbx_strand_id
1 'polypeptide(L)'
;MSHTTPIDLTLHREPLLKILTAVVTRPDLSRKQLDQLLREYPKGHDGTYSRDELISAYRAFAGDSLPPYEQSVLERLRRKPIRTSSGVTPVTVLTKPYPCPGECIFCPNDVRMPKSYLSDEPGAQRAEQNSFDPYLQTYTRLQSYHNTGHPTDKIEIIVLGGTWSFYPETYQIWFVKRIFDAMHDFGKGIDGRQTVEDALLLKSQLHPDRNTTTAVIDGLHIEKRYNAVVQMVYKDEMLRSTDLAQAIGRGEFERSPVDEFATWAELEAAHLENESAPCRSVG
;
A
#
# COMPACT_ATOMS: atom_id res chain seq x y z
N MET A 1 -1.92 -4.83 9.60
CA MET A 1 -2.10 -3.70 10.56
C MET A 1 -3.46 -3.89 11.21
N SER A 2 -3.66 -3.64 12.52
CA SER A 2 -5.02 -3.70 13.06
C SER A 2 -5.87 -2.69 12.30
N HIS A 3 -7.05 -3.09 11.82
CA HIS A 3 -8.02 -2.14 11.31
C HIS A 3 -8.35 -1.19 12.47
N THR A 4 -7.68 -0.04 12.53
CA THR A 4 -8.03 1.00 13.48
C THR A 4 -9.39 1.50 13.03
N THR A 5 -10.43 1.10 13.76
CA THR A 5 -11.79 1.59 13.50
C THR A 5 -11.74 3.11 13.41
N PRO A 6 -12.32 3.73 12.37
CA PRO A 6 -12.37 5.18 12.26
C PRO A 6 -12.91 5.77 13.56
N ILE A 7 -12.25 6.82 14.05
CA ILE A 7 -12.71 7.53 15.23
C ILE A 7 -14.11 8.10 14.98
N ASP A 8 -15.03 7.89 15.94
CA ASP A 8 -16.32 8.57 15.92
C ASP A 8 -16.11 10.05 16.27
N LEU A 9 -16.08 10.88 15.23
CA LEU A 9 -15.87 12.31 15.35
C LEU A 9 -17.02 13.03 16.09
N THR A 10 -18.21 12.44 16.13
CA THR A 10 -19.34 13.04 16.86
C THR A 10 -19.20 12.83 18.36
N LEU A 11 -18.83 11.61 18.77
CA LEU A 11 -18.58 11.28 20.18
C LEU A 11 -17.38 12.05 20.74
N HIS A 12 -16.33 12.22 19.95
CA HIS A 12 -15.07 12.84 20.38
C HIS A 12 -14.95 14.33 20.01
N ARG A 13 -16.05 14.96 19.58
CA ARG A 13 -16.06 16.31 19.01
C ARG A 13 -15.42 17.36 19.92
N GLU A 14 -15.87 17.43 21.17
CA GLU A 14 -15.43 18.45 22.13
C GLU A 14 -13.92 18.39 22.45
N PRO A 15 -13.36 17.24 22.89
CA PRO A 15 -11.92 17.12 23.10
C PRO A 15 -11.09 17.44 21.85
N LEU A 16 -11.51 16.94 20.69
CA LEU A 16 -10.80 17.16 19.41
C LEU A 16 -10.80 18.64 19.03
N LEU A 17 -11.93 19.34 19.16
CA LEU A 17 -12.01 20.77 18.87
C LEU A 17 -11.09 21.59 19.79
N LYS A 18 -11.00 21.26 21.09
CA LYS A 18 -10.08 21.96 22.00
C LYS A 18 -8.63 21.79 21.59
N ILE A 19 -8.22 20.56 21.27
CA ILE A 19 -6.86 20.27 20.79
C ILE A 19 -6.59 21.01 19.47
N LEU A 20 -7.48 20.89 18.49
CA LEU A 20 -7.27 21.46 17.15
C LEU A 20 -7.32 22.98 17.14
N THR A 21 -8.19 23.60 17.95
CA THR A 21 -8.22 25.06 18.13
C THR A 21 -6.87 25.55 18.65
N ALA A 22 -6.25 24.84 19.60
CA ALA A 22 -4.93 25.19 20.10
C ALA A 22 -3.81 25.00 19.06
N VAL A 23 -3.94 24.04 18.13
CA VAL A 23 -3.00 23.81 17.02
C VAL A 23 -3.15 24.87 15.92
N VAL A 24 -4.37 25.33 15.67
CA VAL A 24 -4.66 26.39 14.70
C VAL A 24 -4.20 27.75 15.22
N THR A 25 -4.51 28.08 16.48
CA THR A 25 -4.24 29.40 17.06
C THR A 25 -2.78 29.61 17.51
N ARG A 26 -1.99 28.54 17.66
CA ARG A 26 -0.58 28.60 18.06
C ARG A 26 0.33 27.95 17.01
N PRO A 27 0.79 28.70 16.00
CA PRO A 27 1.64 28.16 14.93
C PRO A 27 2.99 27.62 15.42
N ASP A 28 3.49 28.11 16.56
CA ASP A 28 4.76 27.76 17.20
C ASP A 28 4.65 26.60 18.20
N LEU A 29 3.49 25.93 18.25
CA LEU A 29 3.21 24.83 19.17
C LEU A 29 4.21 23.67 18.98
N SER A 30 5.07 23.48 19.99
CA SER A 30 6.08 22.43 20.01
C SER A 30 5.47 21.05 20.21
N ARG A 31 6.17 19.99 19.78
CA ARG A 31 5.73 18.59 19.99
C ARG A 31 5.42 18.30 21.46
N LYS A 32 6.23 18.79 22.40
CA LYS A 32 6.01 18.61 23.85
C LYS A 32 4.70 19.23 24.32
N GLN A 33 4.37 20.43 23.81
CA GLN A 33 3.10 21.10 24.13
C GLN A 33 1.91 20.35 23.52
N LEU A 34 2.07 19.76 22.34
CA LEU A 34 1.03 18.91 21.75
C LEU A 34 0.79 17.65 22.57
N ASP A 35 1.87 17.00 23.01
CA ASP A 35 1.77 15.80 23.86
C ASP A 35 1.22 16.13 25.26
N GLN A 36 1.34 17.37 25.72
CA GLN A 36 0.67 17.86 26.93
C GLN A 36 -0.84 18.05 26.68
N LEU A 37 -1.24 18.70 25.58
CA LEU A 37 -2.65 18.84 25.22
C LEU A 37 -3.36 17.48 25.07
N LEU A 38 -2.69 16.51 24.46
CA LEU A 38 -3.25 15.16 24.29
C LEU A 38 -3.49 14.43 25.63
N ARG A 39 -2.75 14.79 26.68
CA ARG A 39 -2.96 14.28 28.05
C ARG A 39 -4.03 15.06 28.81
N GLU A 40 -4.19 16.35 28.52
CA GLU A 40 -5.24 17.19 29.08
C GLU A 40 -6.63 16.81 28.53
N TYR A 41 -6.68 16.38 27.25
CA TYR A 41 -7.88 15.96 26.55
C TYR A 41 -7.74 14.50 26.06
N PRO A 42 -7.80 13.51 26.97
CA PRO A 42 -7.58 12.11 26.62
C PRO A 42 -8.74 11.53 25.77
N LYS A 43 -8.41 10.47 25.03
CA LYS A 43 -9.37 9.59 24.36
C LYS A 43 -9.87 8.56 25.37
N GLY A 44 -10.94 8.90 26.09
CA GLY A 44 -11.51 8.04 27.13
C GLY A 44 -10.63 7.99 28.38
N HIS A 45 -10.62 6.84 29.07
CA HIS A 45 -10.03 6.72 30.41
C HIS A 45 -8.48 6.78 30.40
N ASP A 46 -7.81 6.20 29.39
CA ASP A 46 -6.33 6.12 29.33
C ASP A 46 -5.73 6.30 27.92
N GLY A 47 -6.54 6.65 26.91
CA GLY A 47 -6.09 6.80 25.53
C GLY A 47 -5.61 8.22 25.19
N THR A 48 -4.76 8.36 24.17
CA THR A 48 -4.49 9.65 23.52
C THR A 48 -4.90 9.58 22.06
N TYR A 49 -5.28 10.72 21.47
CA TYR A 49 -5.58 10.77 20.05
C TYR A 49 -4.30 10.60 19.23
N SER A 50 -4.38 9.69 18.27
CA SER A 50 -3.35 9.44 17.29
C SER A 50 -3.33 10.52 16.20
N ARG A 51 -2.27 10.59 15.39
CA ARG A 51 -2.09 11.74 14.47
C ARG A 51 -3.02 11.67 13.27
N ASP A 52 -3.29 10.47 12.79
CA ASP A 52 -4.37 10.15 11.85
C ASP A 52 -5.73 10.60 12.37
N GLU A 53 -6.06 10.36 13.65
CA GLU A 53 -7.32 10.84 14.23
C GLU A 53 -7.40 12.37 14.26
N LEU A 54 -6.32 13.04 14.69
CA LEU A 54 -6.26 14.51 14.69
C LEU A 54 -6.35 15.09 13.28
N ILE A 55 -5.70 14.47 12.28
CA ILE A 55 -5.70 14.95 10.89
C ILE A 55 -7.08 14.72 10.26
N SER A 56 -7.70 13.57 10.51
CA SER A 56 -9.07 13.28 10.08
C SER A 56 -10.07 14.28 10.67
N ALA A 57 -9.99 14.50 11.99
CA ALA A 57 -10.81 15.49 12.69
C ALA A 57 -10.57 16.91 12.17
N TYR A 58 -9.32 17.29 11.89
CA TYR A 58 -9.00 18.60 11.33
C TYR A 58 -9.65 18.80 9.95
N ARG A 59 -9.54 17.81 9.06
CA ARG A 59 -10.19 17.85 7.74
C ARG A 59 -11.71 17.97 7.84
N ALA A 60 -12.32 17.29 8.81
CA ALA A 60 -13.77 17.33 9.02
C ALA A 60 -14.27 18.65 9.62
N PHE A 61 -13.48 19.28 10.51
CA PHE A 61 -13.91 20.48 11.24
C PHE A 61 -13.48 21.79 10.57
N ALA A 62 -12.50 21.78 9.66
CA ALA A 62 -12.04 22.96 8.94
C ALA A 62 -13.16 23.57 8.08
N GLY A 63 -13.41 24.87 8.24
CA GLY A 63 -14.48 25.59 7.54
C GLY A 63 -15.88 25.42 8.13
N ASP A 64 -16.07 24.53 9.10
CA ASP A 64 -17.29 24.41 9.89
C ASP A 64 -17.08 24.99 11.30
N SER A 65 -16.33 24.27 12.14
CA SER A 65 -16.09 24.60 13.54
C SER A 65 -14.68 25.11 13.82
N LEU A 66 -13.81 25.05 12.82
CA LEU A 66 -12.48 25.63 12.80
C LEU A 66 -12.39 26.61 11.62
N PRO A 67 -11.39 27.51 11.60
CA PRO A 67 -11.08 28.31 10.42
C PRO A 67 -10.96 27.48 9.14
N PRO A 68 -11.07 28.11 7.95
CA PRO A 68 -10.90 27.44 6.67
C PRO A 68 -9.63 26.58 6.62
N TYR A 69 -9.68 25.52 5.81
CA TYR A 69 -8.57 24.57 5.69
C TYR A 69 -7.27 25.28 5.31
N GLU A 70 -6.22 25.00 6.08
CA GLU A 70 -4.87 25.48 5.83
C GLU A 70 -3.88 24.32 5.84
N GLN A 71 -3.11 24.20 4.76
CA GLN A 71 -2.08 23.18 4.62
C GLN A 71 -1.03 23.25 5.75
N SER A 72 -0.72 24.46 6.24
CA SER A 72 0.25 24.70 7.31
C SER A 72 -0.11 23.98 8.61
N VAL A 73 -1.40 23.84 8.92
CA VAL A 73 -1.89 23.17 10.13
C VAL A 73 -1.64 21.66 10.04
N LEU A 74 -1.92 21.09 8.86
CA LEU A 74 -1.71 19.67 8.60
C LEU A 74 -0.22 19.30 8.62
N GLU A 75 0.65 20.18 8.13
CA GLU A 75 2.11 20.02 8.24
C GLU A 75 2.62 19.98 9.69
N ARG A 76 1.99 20.74 10.60
CA ARG A 76 2.30 20.70 12.04
C ARG A 76 1.85 19.40 12.71
N LEU A 77 0.76 18.80 12.23
CA LEU A 77 0.24 17.52 12.73
C LEU A 77 0.97 16.30 12.16
N ARG A 78 1.56 16.44 10.96
CA ARG A 78 2.25 15.38 10.20
C ARG A 78 3.38 14.72 10.98
N ARG A 79 3.46 13.39 10.88
CA ARG A 79 4.59 12.61 11.42
C ARG A 79 5.74 12.54 10.42
N LYS A 80 6.99 12.53 10.90
CA LYS A 80 8.21 12.28 10.10
C LYS A 80 8.24 13.09 8.78
N PRO A 81 8.18 14.44 8.86
CA PRO A 81 8.06 15.32 7.68
C PRO A 81 9.21 15.15 6.66
N ILE A 82 10.38 14.72 7.11
CA ILE A 82 11.56 14.46 6.27
C ILE A 82 11.31 13.44 5.15
N ARG A 83 10.29 12.57 5.28
CA ARG A 83 9.98 11.55 4.27
C ARG A 83 9.47 12.12 2.94
N THR A 84 8.92 13.33 2.98
CA THR A 84 8.27 13.98 1.84
C THR A 84 8.67 15.44 1.77
N SER A 85 9.90 15.77 2.21
CA SER A 85 10.41 17.15 2.22
C SER A 85 10.67 17.68 0.81
N SER A 86 10.90 16.80 -0.16
CA SER A 86 10.99 17.13 -1.60
C SER A 86 9.63 17.44 -2.23
N GLY A 87 8.52 17.22 -1.50
CA GLY A 87 7.17 17.26 -2.07
C GLY A 87 6.80 16.01 -2.89
N VAL A 88 7.68 14.99 -2.93
CA VAL A 88 7.41 13.69 -3.56
C VAL A 88 7.28 12.64 -2.47
N THR A 89 6.27 11.77 -2.59
CA THR A 89 5.97 10.72 -1.61
C THR A 89 6.38 9.35 -2.14
N PRO A 90 7.35 8.67 -1.49
CA PRO A 90 7.82 7.36 -1.96
C PRO A 90 6.83 6.25 -1.58
N VAL A 91 6.36 5.51 -2.57
CA VAL A 91 5.47 4.35 -2.42
C VAL A 91 6.19 3.10 -2.91
N THR A 92 6.43 2.18 -1.98
CA THR A 92 7.13 0.93 -2.26
C THR A 92 6.12 -0.20 -2.37
N VAL A 93 6.20 -0.97 -3.45
CA VAL A 93 5.39 -2.17 -3.72
C VAL A 93 6.31 -3.36 -3.96
N LEU A 94 5.92 -4.56 -3.55
CA LEU A 94 6.67 -5.79 -3.79
C LEU A 94 5.93 -6.69 -4.77
N THR A 95 6.67 -7.32 -5.68
CA THR A 95 6.12 -8.37 -6.55
C THR A 95 5.82 -9.65 -5.75
N LYS A 96 4.95 -10.51 -6.29
CA LYS A 96 4.68 -11.83 -5.69
C LYS A 96 5.93 -12.72 -5.66
N PRO A 97 5.98 -13.76 -4.80
CA PRO A 97 7.04 -14.78 -4.88
C PRO A 97 7.09 -15.44 -6.25
N TYR A 98 8.29 -15.57 -6.82
CA TYR A 98 8.51 -16.13 -8.15
C TYR A 98 9.91 -16.77 -8.27
N PRO A 99 10.12 -17.74 -9.18
CA PRO A 99 11.43 -18.37 -9.33
C PRO A 99 12.48 -17.35 -9.77
N CYS A 100 13.73 -17.62 -9.42
CA CYS A 100 14.87 -16.74 -9.68
C CYS A 100 15.90 -17.44 -10.58
N PRO A 101 16.36 -16.81 -11.68
CA PRO A 101 17.41 -17.39 -12.51
C PRO A 101 18.78 -17.36 -11.82
N GLY A 102 18.95 -16.56 -10.76
CA GLY A 102 20.20 -16.44 -10.03
C GLY A 102 20.44 -17.57 -9.02
N GLU A 103 21.70 -17.97 -8.87
CA GLU A 103 22.16 -18.96 -7.88
C GLU A 103 22.91 -18.30 -6.70
N CYS A 104 22.48 -17.11 -6.28
CA CYS A 104 23.17 -16.32 -5.25
C CYS A 104 23.07 -16.96 -3.86
N ILE A 105 24.22 -17.39 -3.33
CA ILE A 105 24.35 -18.03 -2.01
C ILE A 105 24.05 -17.08 -0.82
N PHE A 106 24.09 -15.77 -1.04
CA PHE A 106 23.79 -14.77 -0.02
C PHE A 106 22.31 -14.39 0.04
N CYS A 107 21.52 -14.73 -0.98
CA CYS A 107 20.11 -14.41 -0.98
C CYS A 107 19.37 -15.29 0.04
N PRO A 108 18.48 -14.71 0.86
CA PRO A 108 17.59 -15.52 1.69
C PRO A 108 16.70 -16.43 0.83
N ASN A 109 16.27 -17.52 1.46
CA ASN A 109 15.41 -18.54 0.86
C ASN A 109 14.01 -18.57 1.50
N ASP A 110 13.50 -17.43 1.97
CA ASP A 110 12.10 -17.32 2.41
C ASP A 110 11.19 -17.41 1.19
N VAL A 111 10.46 -18.52 1.06
CA VAL A 111 9.58 -18.78 -0.09
C VAL A 111 8.28 -18.00 -0.01
N ARG A 112 7.97 -17.38 1.14
CA ARG A 112 6.79 -16.51 1.28
C ARG A 112 7.01 -15.15 0.62
N MET A 113 8.25 -14.81 0.29
CA MET A 113 8.64 -13.51 -0.23
C MET A 113 9.35 -13.61 -1.59
N PRO A 114 9.33 -12.55 -2.40
CA PRO A 114 10.22 -12.45 -3.55
C PRO A 114 11.68 -12.53 -3.11
N LYS A 115 12.56 -12.97 -4.02
CA LYS A 115 13.99 -13.08 -3.70
C LYS A 115 14.56 -11.79 -3.12
N SER A 116 15.46 -11.98 -2.15
CA SER A 116 16.16 -10.95 -1.38
C SER A 116 15.37 -10.30 -0.24
N TYR A 117 14.10 -10.65 -0.04
CA TYR A 117 13.25 -10.13 1.03
C TYR A 117 12.91 -11.19 2.07
N LEU A 118 12.58 -10.74 3.28
CA LEU A 118 12.20 -11.60 4.41
C LEU A 118 10.82 -11.20 4.93
N SER A 119 10.03 -12.20 5.31
CA SER A 119 8.64 -11.99 5.79
C SER A 119 8.51 -11.13 7.05
N ASP A 120 9.57 -10.96 7.84
CA ASP A 120 9.59 -10.12 9.02
C ASP A 120 9.87 -8.64 8.72
N GLU A 121 10.22 -8.31 7.48
CA GLU A 121 10.44 -6.94 7.05
C GLU A 121 9.11 -6.17 6.95
N PRO A 122 9.02 -4.92 7.43
CA PRO A 122 7.77 -4.18 7.39
C PRO A 122 7.18 -3.98 5.99
N GLY A 123 8.02 -3.93 4.94
CA GLY A 123 7.59 -3.85 3.55
C GLY A 123 6.97 -5.16 3.06
N ALA A 124 7.65 -6.27 3.33
CA ALA A 124 7.19 -7.62 3.05
C ALA A 124 5.86 -7.95 3.73
N GLN A 125 5.73 -7.67 5.03
CA GLN A 125 4.48 -7.88 5.77
C GLN A 125 3.29 -7.13 5.18
N ARG A 126 3.52 -5.91 4.67
CA ARG A 126 2.46 -5.14 4.00
C ARG A 126 2.11 -5.74 2.63
N ALA A 127 3.10 -6.21 1.89
CA ALA A 127 2.86 -6.85 0.60
C ALA A 127 2.06 -8.13 0.78
N GLU A 128 2.46 -8.98 1.72
CA GLU A 128 1.76 -10.21 2.09
C GLU A 128 0.31 -9.95 2.54
N GLN A 129 0.08 -8.94 3.39
CA GLN A 129 -1.28 -8.52 3.79
C GLN A 129 -2.16 -8.10 2.61
N ASN A 130 -1.58 -7.64 1.51
CA ASN A 130 -2.28 -7.25 0.29
C ASN A 130 -2.19 -8.35 -0.80
N SER A 131 -1.85 -9.59 -0.45
CA SER A 131 -1.68 -10.71 -1.39
C SER A 131 -0.71 -10.42 -2.54
N PHE A 132 0.25 -9.52 -2.33
CA PHE A 132 1.15 -8.98 -3.34
C PHE A 132 0.45 -8.29 -4.53
N ASP A 133 -0.82 -7.90 -4.37
CA ASP A 133 -1.56 -7.19 -5.41
C ASP A 133 -1.07 -5.73 -5.52
N PRO A 134 -0.67 -5.27 -6.72
CA PRO A 134 -0.13 -3.91 -6.93
C PRO A 134 -1.14 -2.80 -6.62
N TYR A 135 -2.43 -3.02 -6.88
CA TYR A 135 -3.46 -2.02 -6.63
C TYR A 135 -3.68 -1.84 -5.13
N LEU A 136 -3.88 -2.94 -4.39
CA LEU A 136 -4.08 -2.90 -2.95
C LEU A 136 -2.85 -2.35 -2.20
N GLN A 137 -1.65 -2.77 -2.59
CA GLN A 137 -0.40 -2.26 -2.00
C GLN A 137 -0.27 -0.74 -2.18
N THR A 138 -0.55 -0.26 -3.39
CA THR A 138 -0.45 1.17 -3.73
C THR A 138 -1.51 1.98 -2.99
N TYR A 139 -2.79 1.59 -3.11
CA TYR A 139 -3.91 2.31 -2.52
C TYR A 139 -3.81 2.38 -1.00
N THR A 140 -3.55 1.25 -0.33
CA THR A 140 -3.40 1.21 1.13
C THR A 140 -2.20 2.05 1.60
N ARG A 141 -1.12 2.11 0.80
CA ARG A 141 0.05 2.95 1.12
C ARG A 141 -0.25 4.44 0.96
N LEU A 142 -0.95 4.83 -0.11
CA LEU A 142 -1.42 6.19 -0.32
C LEU A 142 -2.36 6.63 0.79
N GLN A 143 -3.33 5.79 1.15
CA GLN A 143 -4.25 6.05 2.27
C GLN A 143 -3.49 6.27 3.58
N SER A 144 -2.46 5.46 3.86
CA SER A 144 -1.62 5.64 5.05
C SER A 144 -0.90 6.99 5.06
N TYR A 145 -0.35 7.42 3.91
CA TYR A 145 0.29 8.73 3.77
C TYR A 145 -0.70 9.87 3.92
N HIS A 146 -1.85 9.78 3.26
CA HIS A 146 -2.93 10.75 3.36
C HIS A 146 -3.40 10.89 4.81
N ASN A 147 -3.63 9.79 5.53
CA ASN A 147 -4.05 9.79 6.93
C ASN A 147 -3.00 10.41 7.85
N THR A 148 -1.71 10.26 7.51
CA THR A 148 -0.61 10.82 8.31
C THR A 148 -0.16 12.22 7.86
N GLY A 149 -0.90 12.82 6.92
CA GLY A 149 -0.72 14.21 6.48
C GLY A 149 0.39 14.41 5.46
N HIS A 150 0.87 13.35 4.82
CA HIS A 150 1.81 13.48 3.71
C HIS A 150 1.07 13.88 2.42
N PRO A 151 1.73 14.67 1.54
CA PRO A 151 1.19 14.94 0.21
C PRO A 151 1.05 13.64 -0.58
N THR A 152 0.03 13.55 -1.42
CA THR A 152 -0.23 12.38 -2.28
C THR A 152 -0.43 12.77 -3.74
N ASP A 153 -0.12 14.02 -4.11
CA ASP A 153 -0.26 14.51 -5.48
C ASP A 153 0.88 14.03 -6.39
N LYS A 154 2.08 13.84 -5.83
CA LYS A 154 3.28 13.38 -6.55
C LYS A 154 3.92 12.19 -5.85
N ILE A 155 4.00 11.08 -6.57
CA ILE A 155 4.44 9.79 -6.02
C ILE A 155 5.68 9.31 -6.76
N GLU A 156 6.65 8.77 -6.02
CA GLU A 156 7.75 7.99 -6.57
C GLU A 156 7.47 6.52 -6.29
N ILE A 157 7.31 5.72 -7.35
CA ILE A 157 7.01 4.29 -7.25
C ILE A 157 8.29 3.49 -7.22
N ILE A 158 8.47 2.69 -6.17
CA ILE A 158 9.61 1.80 -6.02
C ILE A 158 9.11 0.36 -6.06
N VAL A 159 9.30 -0.30 -7.19
CA VAL A 159 8.99 -1.73 -7.36
C VAL A 159 10.16 -2.54 -6.83
N LEU A 160 9.89 -3.36 -5.81
CA LEU A 160 10.85 -4.25 -5.19
C LEU A 160 10.58 -5.70 -5.56
N GLY A 161 11.65 -6.45 -5.74
CA GLY A 161 11.63 -7.86 -6.09
C GLY A 161 12.91 -8.22 -6.85
N GLY A 162 13.67 -9.20 -6.36
CA GLY A 162 15.01 -9.51 -6.88
C GLY A 162 15.07 -10.07 -8.31
N THR A 163 13.93 -10.21 -9.00
CA THR A 163 13.82 -10.98 -10.26
C THR A 163 12.88 -10.35 -11.29
N TRP A 164 12.64 -9.03 -11.27
CA TRP A 164 11.68 -8.33 -12.14
C TRP A 164 11.67 -8.79 -13.61
N SER A 165 12.84 -8.86 -14.25
CA SER A 165 12.97 -9.24 -15.66
C SER A 165 12.65 -10.71 -15.97
N PHE A 166 12.45 -11.54 -14.96
CA PHE A 166 12.12 -12.96 -15.12
C PHE A 166 10.61 -13.25 -15.05
N TYR A 167 9.79 -12.30 -14.60
CA TYR A 167 8.34 -12.46 -14.63
C TYR A 167 7.83 -12.43 -16.08
N PRO A 168 6.68 -13.07 -16.37
CA PRO A 168 6.05 -12.94 -17.69
C PRO A 168 5.80 -11.47 -18.04
N GLU A 169 5.93 -11.12 -19.33
CA GLU A 169 5.73 -9.73 -19.79
C GLU A 169 4.32 -9.23 -19.45
N THR A 170 3.30 -10.08 -19.62
CA THR A 170 1.90 -9.75 -19.27
C THR A 170 1.74 -9.37 -17.80
N TYR A 171 2.46 -10.06 -16.90
CA TYR A 171 2.48 -9.74 -15.47
C TYR A 171 3.16 -8.40 -15.24
N GLN A 172 4.30 -8.13 -15.88
CA GLN A 172 5.03 -6.86 -15.72
C GLN A 172 4.15 -5.66 -16.15
N ILE A 173 3.52 -5.76 -17.32
CA ILE A 173 2.62 -4.72 -17.85
C ILE A 173 1.41 -4.52 -16.94
N TRP A 174 0.76 -5.62 -16.56
CA TRP A 174 -0.38 -5.60 -15.64
C TRP A 174 0.00 -4.96 -14.30
N PHE A 175 1.15 -5.34 -13.74
CA PHE A 175 1.60 -4.87 -12.44
C PHE A 175 1.76 -3.34 -12.44
N VAL A 176 2.43 -2.79 -13.44
CA VAL A 176 2.59 -1.33 -13.57
C VAL A 176 1.25 -0.64 -13.85
N LYS A 177 0.42 -1.18 -14.73
CA LYS A 177 -0.92 -0.62 -15.01
C LYS A 177 -1.76 -0.53 -13.75
N ARG A 178 -1.79 -1.59 -12.93
CA ARG A 178 -2.59 -1.62 -11.68
C ARG A 178 -2.08 -0.65 -10.62
N ILE A 179 -0.78 -0.30 -10.63
CA ILE A 179 -0.25 0.80 -9.81
C ILE A 179 -0.88 2.13 -10.25
N PHE A 180 -0.87 2.42 -11.56
CA PHE A 180 -1.51 3.63 -12.09
C PHE A 180 -3.00 3.68 -11.76
N ASP A 181 -3.73 2.57 -11.98
CA ASP A 181 -5.15 2.48 -11.65
C ASP A 181 -5.41 2.86 -10.18
N ALA A 182 -4.61 2.33 -9.24
CA ALA A 182 -4.76 2.66 -7.82
C ALA A 182 -4.51 4.13 -7.51
N MET A 183 -3.52 4.74 -8.16
CA MET A 183 -3.20 6.15 -7.99
C MET A 183 -4.31 7.04 -8.54
N HIS A 184 -4.80 6.74 -9.74
CA HIS A 184 -5.87 7.52 -10.38
C HIS A 184 -7.18 7.41 -9.61
N ASP A 185 -7.55 6.20 -9.19
CA ASP A 185 -8.73 5.95 -8.36
C ASP A 185 -8.63 6.72 -7.04
N PHE A 186 -7.48 6.61 -6.34
CA PHE A 186 -7.22 7.35 -5.11
C PHE A 186 -7.36 8.86 -5.32
N GLY A 187 -6.77 9.40 -6.39
CA GLY A 187 -6.85 10.81 -6.75
C GLY A 187 -8.26 11.31 -7.08
N LYS A 188 -9.14 10.41 -7.57
CA LYS A 188 -10.56 10.68 -7.87
C LYS A 188 -11.49 10.41 -6.68
N GLY A 189 -10.97 9.88 -5.57
CA GLY A 189 -11.76 9.47 -4.41
C GLY A 189 -12.58 8.20 -4.63
N ILE A 190 -12.16 7.35 -5.57
CA ILE A 190 -12.77 6.04 -5.86
C ILE A 190 -12.00 4.99 -5.06
N ASP A 191 -12.68 4.24 -4.19
CA ASP A 191 -12.07 3.15 -3.42
C ASP A 191 -12.49 1.79 -3.97
N GLY A 192 -11.65 1.21 -4.84
CA GLY A 192 -11.88 -0.10 -5.46
C GLY A 192 -11.33 -1.29 -4.66
N ARG A 193 -10.80 -1.08 -3.45
CA ARG A 193 -10.09 -2.13 -2.71
C ARG A 193 -10.95 -3.35 -2.42
N GLN A 194 -12.19 -3.15 -1.98
CA GLN A 194 -13.10 -4.26 -1.64
C GLN A 194 -13.30 -5.22 -2.83
N THR A 195 -13.50 -4.69 -4.03
CA THR A 195 -13.68 -5.50 -5.24
C THR A 195 -12.45 -6.35 -5.55
N VAL A 196 -11.25 -5.80 -5.31
CA VAL A 196 -9.99 -6.54 -5.51
C VAL A 196 -9.79 -7.58 -4.41
N GLU A 197 -10.06 -7.25 -3.15
CA GLU A 197 -10.00 -8.17 -2.00
C GLU A 197 -10.94 -9.36 -2.19
N ASP A 198 -12.19 -9.13 -2.58
CA ASP A 198 -13.17 -10.18 -2.85
C ASP A 198 -12.71 -11.11 -3.97
N ALA A 199 -12.13 -10.56 -5.04
CA ALA A 199 -11.59 -11.34 -6.15
C ALA A 199 -10.37 -12.17 -5.73
N LEU A 200 -9.46 -11.61 -4.91
CA LEU A 200 -8.29 -12.31 -4.39
C LEU A 200 -8.68 -13.46 -3.47
N LEU A 201 -9.65 -13.26 -2.57
CA LEU A 201 -10.14 -14.29 -1.67
C LEU A 201 -10.58 -15.54 -2.44
N LEU A 202 -11.30 -15.34 -3.54
CA LEU A 202 -11.79 -16.42 -4.40
C LEU A 202 -10.67 -17.07 -5.23
N LYS A 203 -9.76 -16.27 -5.80
CA LYS A 203 -8.86 -16.74 -6.87
C LYS A 203 -7.41 -16.99 -6.46
N SER A 204 -6.85 -16.26 -5.49
CA SER A 204 -5.42 -16.27 -5.23
C SER A 204 -5.05 -17.13 -4.02
N GLN A 205 -3.99 -17.93 -4.17
CA GLN A 205 -3.37 -18.64 -3.06
C GLN A 205 -2.65 -17.68 -2.09
N LEU A 206 -2.24 -16.51 -2.59
CA LEU A 206 -1.47 -15.53 -1.82
C LEU A 206 -2.33 -14.73 -0.83
N HIS A 207 -3.66 -14.90 -0.86
CA HIS A 207 -4.54 -14.29 0.13
C HIS A 207 -4.14 -14.70 1.55
N PRO A 208 -4.06 -13.79 2.54
CA PRO A 208 -3.62 -14.12 3.90
C PRO A 208 -4.34 -15.31 4.54
N ASP A 209 -5.65 -15.47 4.28
CA ASP A 209 -6.44 -16.59 4.79
C ASP A 209 -6.14 -17.94 4.13
N ARG A 210 -5.44 -17.93 2.98
CA ARG A 210 -5.15 -19.10 2.14
C ARG A 210 -3.66 -19.42 2.05
N ASN A 211 -2.79 -18.44 2.31
CA ASN A 211 -1.34 -18.62 2.24
C ASN A 211 -0.82 -19.35 3.48
N THR A 212 -1.04 -20.66 3.55
CA THR A 212 -0.64 -21.52 4.66
C THR A 212 0.77 -22.09 4.53
N THR A 213 1.63 -21.48 3.71
CA THR A 213 2.96 -22.03 3.39
C THR A 213 3.88 -22.00 4.62
N THR A 214 4.30 -23.17 5.09
CA THR A 214 5.31 -23.35 6.14
C THR A 214 6.66 -23.84 5.62
N ALA A 215 6.83 -23.90 4.29
CA ALA A 215 8.04 -24.40 3.67
C ALA A 215 9.24 -23.53 4.05
N VAL A 216 10.20 -24.12 4.76
CA VAL A 216 11.47 -23.50 5.12
C VAL A 216 12.57 -24.21 4.34
N ILE A 217 13.47 -23.44 3.74
CA ILE A 217 14.67 -23.96 3.10
C ILE A 217 15.83 -23.75 4.06
N ASP A 218 16.33 -24.85 4.61
CA ASP A 218 17.54 -24.83 5.43
C ASP A 218 18.77 -24.59 4.54
N GLY A 219 19.52 -23.52 4.82
CA GLY A 219 20.77 -23.21 4.13
C GLY A 219 21.91 -24.16 4.49
N LEU A 220 21.80 -24.91 5.59
CA LEU A 220 22.81 -25.89 6.04
C LEU A 220 22.62 -27.27 5.39
N HIS A 221 21.38 -27.60 5.01
CA HIS A 221 21.00 -28.87 4.40
C HIS A 221 20.15 -28.63 3.14
N ILE A 222 20.82 -28.37 2.01
CA ILE A 222 20.15 -28.09 0.72
C ILE A 222 19.61 -29.40 0.12
N GLU A 223 18.50 -29.89 0.64
CA GLU A 223 17.77 -31.02 0.04
C GLU A 223 17.00 -30.59 -1.22
N LYS A 224 16.51 -29.35 -1.24
CA LYS A 224 15.75 -28.77 -2.35
C LYS A 224 16.20 -27.34 -2.65
N ARG A 225 16.39 -27.02 -3.94
CA ARG A 225 16.70 -25.66 -4.39
C ARG A 225 15.47 -24.76 -4.25
N TYR A 226 15.69 -23.45 -4.01
CA TYR A 226 14.63 -22.45 -3.88
C TYR A 226 13.58 -22.51 -5.01
N ASN A 227 14.02 -22.51 -6.27
CA ASN A 227 13.10 -22.53 -7.41
C ASN A 227 12.19 -23.76 -7.39
N ALA A 228 12.71 -24.93 -6.98
CA ALA A 228 11.91 -26.15 -6.92
C ALA A 228 10.83 -26.05 -5.83
N VAL A 229 11.15 -25.44 -4.68
CA VAL A 229 10.18 -25.24 -3.60
C VAL A 229 9.13 -24.20 -3.99
N VAL A 230 9.54 -23.05 -4.55
CA VAL A 230 8.61 -22.00 -5.00
C VAL A 230 7.67 -22.51 -6.08
N GLN A 231 8.20 -23.24 -7.08
CA GLN A 231 7.37 -23.85 -8.12
C GLN A 231 6.41 -24.91 -7.56
N MET A 232 6.82 -25.67 -6.54
CA MET A 232 5.96 -26.65 -5.89
C MET A 232 4.85 -25.99 -5.08
N VAL A 233 5.18 -24.94 -4.31
CA VAL A 233 4.23 -24.24 -3.43
C VAL A 233 3.21 -23.44 -4.22
N TYR A 234 3.65 -22.67 -5.22
CA TYR A 234 2.80 -21.75 -5.98
C TYR A 234 2.49 -22.25 -7.38
N LYS A 235 2.54 -23.56 -7.61
CA LYS A 235 2.28 -24.16 -8.92
C LYS A 235 0.95 -23.67 -9.49
N ASP A 236 -0.11 -23.74 -8.69
CA ASP A 236 -1.46 -23.41 -9.11
C ASP A 236 -1.60 -21.90 -9.38
N GLU A 237 -0.95 -21.05 -8.58
CA GLU A 237 -0.91 -19.60 -8.79
C GLU A 237 -0.17 -19.23 -10.10
N MET A 238 0.93 -19.91 -10.42
CA MET A 238 1.69 -19.68 -11.66
C MET A 238 0.97 -20.20 -12.90
N LEU A 239 0.35 -21.38 -12.80
CA LEU A 239 -0.46 -21.93 -13.88
C LEU A 239 -1.68 -21.04 -14.14
N ARG A 240 -2.38 -20.61 -13.08
CA ARG A 240 -3.46 -19.63 -13.17
C ARG A 240 -3.00 -18.39 -13.93
N SER A 241 -1.87 -17.80 -13.54
CA SER A 241 -1.32 -16.61 -14.21
C SER A 241 -1.07 -16.84 -15.70
N THR A 242 -0.44 -17.96 -16.07
CA THR A 242 0.00 -18.21 -17.45
C THR A 242 -1.15 -18.61 -18.38
N ASP A 243 -1.96 -19.59 -18.00
CA ASP A 243 -3.03 -20.12 -18.85
C ASP A 243 -4.15 -19.09 -19.01
N LEU A 244 -4.47 -18.38 -17.93
CA LEU A 244 -5.49 -17.34 -17.94
C LEU A 244 -5.05 -16.14 -18.77
N ALA A 245 -3.78 -15.72 -18.66
CA ALA A 245 -3.24 -14.65 -19.51
C ALA A 245 -3.40 -14.96 -21.00
N GLN A 246 -3.11 -16.21 -21.40
CA GLN A 246 -3.29 -16.63 -22.79
C GLN A 246 -4.77 -16.68 -23.22
N ALA A 247 -5.64 -17.24 -22.38
CA ALA A 247 -7.08 -17.33 -22.67
C ALA A 247 -7.74 -15.95 -22.75
N ILE A 248 -7.37 -15.04 -21.84
CA ILE A 248 -7.77 -13.63 -21.87
C ILE A 248 -7.28 -12.94 -23.14
N GLY A 249 -6.03 -13.17 -23.54
CA GLY A 249 -5.47 -12.62 -24.78
C GLY A 249 -6.23 -13.07 -26.03
N ARG A 250 -6.85 -14.26 -25.99
CA ARG A 250 -7.73 -14.80 -27.06
C ARG A 250 -9.19 -14.34 -26.95
N GLY A 251 -9.57 -13.63 -25.89
CA GLY A 251 -10.94 -13.16 -25.67
C GLY A 251 -11.90 -14.24 -25.16
N GLU A 252 -11.39 -15.32 -24.58
CA GLU A 252 -12.21 -16.47 -24.15
C GLU A 252 -12.93 -16.25 -22.81
N PHE A 253 -12.46 -15.28 -22.01
CA PHE A 253 -13.00 -14.98 -20.68
C PHE A 253 -13.03 -13.47 -20.40
N GLU A 254 -14.01 -13.06 -19.60
CA GLU A 254 -14.07 -11.72 -19.02
C GLU A 254 -12.99 -11.56 -17.94
N ARG A 255 -12.25 -10.45 -17.99
CA ARG A 255 -11.16 -10.17 -17.06
C ARG A 255 -11.70 -9.69 -15.71
N SER A 256 -11.11 -10.19 -14.63
CA SER A 256 -11.28 -9.63 -13.29
C SER A 256 -10.08 -8.74 -12.90
N PRO A 257 -10.20 -7.95 -11.82
CA PRO A 257 -9.13 -7.04 -11.38
C PRO A 257 -7.80 -7.71 -10.98
N VAL A 258 -7.81 -9.02 -10.74
CA VAL A 258 -6.69 -9.82 -10.21
C VAL A 258 -6.10 -10.79 -11.25
N ASP A 259 -6.60 -10.73 -12.49
CA ASP A 259 -6.07 -11.54 -13.58
C ASP A 259 -4.87 -10.81 -14.18
N GLU A 260 -3.72 -11.48 -14.15
CA GLU A 260 -2.39 -10.88 -14.37
C GLU A 260 -2.08 -10.66 -15.87
N PHE A 261 -2.94 -9.88 -16.51
CA PHE A 261 -2.88 -9.59 -17.92
C PHE A 261 -3.25 -8.13 -18.20
N ALA A 262 -2.38 -7.45 -18.95
CA ALA A 262 -2.66 -6.18 -19.59
C ALA A 262 -1.82 -6.07 -20.87
N THR A 263 -2.27 -5.23 -21.79
CA THR A 263 -1.59 -4.92 -23.05
C THR A 263 -0.78 -3.63 -22.94
N TRP A 264 0.19 -3.46 -23.82
CA TRP A 264 0.95 -2.22 -23.95
C TRP A 264 0.06 -1.00 -24.20
N ALA A 265 -0.99 -1.15 -25.02
CA ALA A 265 -1.95 -0.06 -25.28
C ALA A 265 -2.72 0.36 -24.02
N GLU A 266 -3.10 -0.59 -23.16
CA GLU A 266 -3.76 -0.30 -21.89
C GLU A 266 -2.81 0.40 -20.90
N LEU A 267 -1.55 -0.03 -20.86
CA LEU A 267 -0.54 0.62 -20.03
C LEU A 267 -0.21 2.03 -20.53
N GLU A 268 -0.10 2.22 -21.86
CA GLU A 268 0.12 3.52 -22.49
C GLU A 268 -1.04 4.47 -22.18
N ALA A 269 -2.29 4.00 -22.28
CA ALA A 269 -3.46 4.79 -21.90
C ALA A 269 -3.43 5.22 -20.43
N ALA A 270 -3.05 4.31 -19.52
CA ALA A 270 -2.87 4.65 -18.11
C ALA A 270 -1.73 5.66 -17.92
N HIS A 271 -0.62 5.52 -18.65
CA HIS A 271 0.49 6.47 -18.59
C HIS A 271 0.09 7.87 -19.05
N LEU A 272 -0.71 7.98 -20.12
CA LEU A 272 -1.24 9.26 -20.61
C LEU A 272 -2.17 9.92 -19.59
N GLU A 273 -3.02 9.14 -18.92
CA GLU A 273 -3.86 9.67 -17.84
C GLU A 273 -3.01 10.20 -16.67
N ASN A 274 -1.93 9.50 -16.32
CA ASN A 274 -1.03 9.86 -15.23
C ASN A 274 -0.43 11.26 -15.40
N GLU A 275 -0.24 11.75 -16.63
CA GLU A 275 0.30 13.10 -16.88
C GLU A 275 -0.53 14.23 -16.22
N SER A 276 -1.83 14.02 -16.10
CA SER A 276 -2.78 15.01 -15.56
C SER A 276 -3.52 14.56 -14.30
N ALA A 277 -3.26 13.33 -13.83
CA ALA A 277 -3.95 12.77 -12.68
C ALA A 277 -3.69 13.58 -11.39
N PRO A 278 -4.71 13.74 -10.51
CA PRO A 278 -4.55 14.42 -9.22
C PRO A 278 -3.53 13.75 -8.30
N CYS A 279 -3.42 12.42 -8.37
CA CYS A 279 -2.38 11.61 -7.75
C CYS A 279 -1.61 10.94 -8.88
N ARG A 280 -0.37 11.36 -9.13
CA ARG A 280 0.43 10.90 -10.27
C ARG A 280 1.83 10.47 -9.89
N SER A 281 2.37 9.54 -10.67
CA SER A 281 3.75 9.09 -10.57
C SER A 281 4.63 10.10 -11.29
N VAL A 282 5.72 10.48 -10.63
CA VAL A 282 6.74 11.39 -11.15
C VAL A 282 8.13 10.73 -11.20
N GLY A 283 8.17 9.44 -10.86
CA GLY A 283 9.37 8.61 -10.71
C GLY A 283 8.98 7.19 -10.34
#